data_AF-A0A2K3JS29-F1
#
_entry.id   AF-A0A2K3JS29-F1
#
_cell.length_a   1.000
_cell.length_b   1.000
_cell.length_c   1.000
_cell.angle_alpha   90.00
_cell.angle_beta   90.00
_cell.angle_gamma   90.00
#
_symmetry.space_group_name_H-M   'P 1'
#
loop_
_entity.id
_entity.type
_entity.pdbx_description
1 polymer ?
#
loop_
_entity_poly.entity_id
_entity_poly.type
_entity_poly.pdbx_seq_one_letter_code
_entity_poly.pdbx_strand_id
1 'polypeptide(L)'
;GADVILGASWLATLGPHVADYASLTLKFFLEGKFVTLVGEPEARPSSAQLHHFKRLHTTDAIAECFTVQWLKSTEAADIFKELPTNIEPEIAMLLHTYKELFQPPSALPPSRAHNHSIPLMEGANPVKVKPYRYPHSQKEQIEKMVQDMLQQGIIQPSTSPFSSPIVLVKKKDGTW
;
A
#
# COMPACT_ATOMS: atom_id res chain seq x y z
N GLY A 1 9.05 -27.09 -20.82
CA GLY A 1 9.38 -28.54 -20.83
C GLY A 1 10.36 -28.74 -21.96
N ALA A 2 11.34 -29.64 -21.82
CA ALA A 2 12.30 -29.88 -22.90
C ALA A 2 11.61 -30.70 -24.00
N ASP A 3 11.30 -30.06 -25.12
CA ASP A 3 10.75 -30.71 -26.31
C ASP A 3 11.90 -31.31 -27.13
N VAL A 4 12.10 -32.62 -26.95
CA VAL A 4 12.96 -33.53 -27.72
C VAL A 4 14.48 -33.40 -27.49
N ILE A 5 15.07 -34.49 -26.98
CA ILE A 5 16.52 -34.71 -26.96
C ILE A 5 16.91 -35.40 -28.28
N LEU A 6 17.48 -34.66 -29.22
CA LEU A 6 18.04 -35.23 -30.44
C LEU A 6 19.42 -35.82 -30.13
N GLY A 7 19.46 -37.13 -29.89
CA GLY A 7 20.69 -37.85 -29.54
C GLY A 7 21.62 -38.10 -30.74
N ALA A 8 22.73 -38.79 -30.48
CA ALA A 8 23.72 -39.13 -31.50
C ALA A 8 23.15 -39.92 -32.70
N SER A 9 22.06 -40.67 -32.49
CA SER A 9 21.34 -41.37 -33.57
C SER A 9 20.75 -40.43 -34.61
N TRP A 10 20.26 -39.25 -34.20
CA TRP A 10 19.75 -38.25 -35.11
C TRP A 10 20.90 -37.55 -35.85
N LEU A 11 21.96 -37.16 -35.14
CA LEU A 11 23.16 -36.56 -35.75
C LEU A 11 23.80 -37.45 -36.82
N ALA A 12 23.76 -38.78 -36.63
CA ALA A 12 24.27 -39.74 -37.60
C ALA A 12 23.53 -39.69 -38.95
N THR A 13 22.29 -39.20 -38.99
CA THR A 13 21.50 -39.07 -40.23
C THR A 13 21.92 -37.88 -41.10
N LEU A 14 22.65 -36.91 -40.53
CA LEU A 14 22.99 -35.64 -41.19
C LEU A 14 24.29 -35.68 -41.99
N GLY A 15 25.11 -36.73 -41.81
CA GLY A 15 26.44 -36.82 -42.41
C GLY A 15 27.46 -35.86 -41.79
N PRO A 16 28.52 -35.45 -42.54
CA PRO A 16 29.53 -34.51 -42.06
C PRO A 16 28.91 -33.19 -41.62
N HIS A 17 29.20 -32.78 -40.39
CA HIS A 17 28.70 -31.55 -39.80
C HIS A 17 29.80 -30.85 -39.01
N VAL A 18 29.65 -29.54 -38.83
CA VAL A 18 30.53 -28.71 -38.02
C VAL A 18 29.72 -28.18 -36.85
N ALA A 19 30.13 -28.52 -35.63
CA ALA A 19 29.55 -28.01 -34.40
C ALA A 19 30.51 -27.01 -33.76
N ASP A 20 30.03 -25.80 -33.52
CA ASP A 20 30.73 -24.80 -32.70
C ASP A 20 29.92 -24.57 -31.42
N TYR A 21 30.41 -25.18 -30.33
CA TYR A 21 29.77 -25.12 -29.02
C TYR A 21 29.95 -23.77 -28.33
N ALA A 22 30.92 -22.95 -28.74
CA ALA A 22 31.11 -21.61 -28.17
C ALA A 22 30.05 -20.63 -28.73
N SER A 23 29.71 -20.76 -30.01
CA SER A 23 28.63 -19.99 -30.66
C SER A 23 27.27 -20.68 -30.64
N LEU A 24 27.19 -21.89 -30.07
CA LEU A 24 26.00 -22.76 -30.05
C LEU A 24 25.45 -22.99 -31.46
N THR A 25 26.31 -23.22 -32.46
CA THR A 25 25.89 -23.47 -33.84
C THR A 25 26.22 -24.88 -34.32
N LEU A 26 25.32 -25.45 -35.12
CA LEU A 26 25.52 -26.73 -35.79
C LEU A 26 25.17 -26.58 -37.28
N LYS A 27 26.16 -26.74 -38.15
CA LYS A 27 26.01 -26.60 -39.60
C LYS A 27 26.21 -27.94 -40.31
N PHE A 28 25.25 -28.32 -41.13
CA PHE A 28 25.27 -29.56 -41.91
C PHE A 28 24.64 -29.37 -43.29
N PHE A 29 24.83 -30.34 -44.18
CA PHE A 29 24.29 -30.30 -45.55
C PHE A 29 23.12 -31.26 -45.68
N LEU A 30 21.94 -30.74 -46.03
CA LEU A 30 20.71 -31.52 -46.17
C LEU A 30 19.99 -31.09 -47.45
N GLU A 31 19.58 -32.06 -48.26
CA GLU A 31 18.77 -31.83 -49.48
C GLU A 31 19.32 -30.74 -50.43
N GLY A 32 20.64 -30.71 -50.62
CA GLY A 32 21.28 -29.78 -51.54
C GLY A 32 21.54 -28.38 -50.97
N LYS A 33 21.28 -28.14 -49.67
CA LYS A 33 21.48 -26.85 -49.01
C LYS A 33 22.21 -27.00 -47.68
N PHE A 34 22.96 -25.97 -47.31
CA PHE A 34 23.50 -25.86 -45.97
C PHE A 34 22.41 -25.38 -45.02
N VAL A 35 22.21 -26.14 -43.94
CA VAL A 35 21.32 -25.79 -42.83
C VAL A 35 22.20 -25.50 -41.63
N THR A 36 21.96 -24.37 -40.97
CA THR A 36 22.64 -23.99 -39.73
C THR A 36 21.60 -23.87 -38.63
N LEU A 37 21.70 -24.74 -37.63
CA LEU A 37 20.98 -24.58 -36.38
C LEU A 37 21.79 -23.66 -35.46
N VAL A 38 21.10 -22.75 -34.78
CA VAL A 38 21.70 -21.79 -33.85
C VAL A 38 20.93 -21.92 -32.54
N GLY A 39 21.65 -22.06 -31.42
CA GLY A 39 21.06 -22.08 -30.09
C GLY A 39 20.40 -20.73 -29.79
N GLU A 40 19.24 -20.76 -29.15
CA GLU A 40 18.59 -19.53 -28.71
C GLU A 40 19.45 -18.87 -27.61
N PRO A 41 19.87 -17.61 -27.79
CA PRO A 41 20.51 -16.85 -26.71
C PRO A 41 19.47 -16.61 -25.60
N GLU A 42 19.91 -16.56 -24.34
CA GLU A 42 19.02 -16.19 -23.23
C GLU A 42 18.35 -14.83 -23.50
N ALA A 43 17.06 -14.88 -23.85
CA ALA A 43 16.28 -13.68 -24.13
C ALA A 43 16.08 -12.90 -22.84
N ARG A 44 16.75 -11.75 -22.72
CA ARG A 44 16.44 -10.80 -21.64
C ARG A 44 15.07 -10.20 -21.91
N PRO A 45 14.16 -10.13 -20.92
CA PRO A 45 12.85 -9.56 -21.11
C PRO A 45 12.97 -8.09 -21.52
N SER A 46 12.35 -7.72 -22.64
CA SER A 46 12.25 -6.34 -23.12
C SER A 46 10.78 -5.89 -23.07
N SER A 47 10.56 -4.59 -22.94
CA SER A 47 9.19 -4.04 -22.89
C SER A 47 8.47 -4.30 -24.21
N ALA A 48 7.40 -5.11 -24.18
CA ALA A 48 6.58 -5.39 -25.35
C ALA A 48 5.55 -4.28 -25.57
N GLN A 49 5.38 -3.88 -26.83
CA GLN A 49 4.34 -2.94 -27.25
C GLN A 49 3.19 -3.67 -27.95
N LEU A 50 2.01 -3.05 -28.01
CA LEU A 50 0.79 -3.61 -28.61
C LEU A 50 0.99 -4.12 -30.05
N HIS A 51 1.84 -3.46 -30.84
CA HIS A 51 2.10 -3.85 -32.22
C HIS A 51 2.90 -5.16 -32.34
N HIS A 52 3.72 -5.51 -31.34
CA HIS A 52 4.38 -6.82 -31.28
C HIS A 52 3.35 -7.94 -31.13
N PHE A 53 2.36 -7.77 -30.24
CA PHE A 53 1.25 -8.72 -30.08
C PHE A 53 0.40 -8.88 -31.34
N LYS A 54 0.12 -7.78 -32.06
CA LYS A 54 -0.60 -7.84 -33.35
C LYS A 54 0.19 -8.61 -34.42
N ARG A 55 1.51 -8.39 -34.49
CA ARG A 55 2.38 -9.11 -35.43
C ARG A 55 2.35 -10.61 -35.14
N LEU A 56 2.43 -11.01 -33.87
CA LEU A 56 2.40 -12.42 -33.47
C LEU A 56 1.14 -13.16 -33.92
N HIS A 57 -0.03 -12.54 -33.70
CA HIS A 57 -1.29 -13.10 -34.17
C HIS A 57 -1.36 -13.24 -35.70
N THR A 58 -0.59 -12.43 -36.43
CA THR A 58 -0.62 -12.42 -37.90
C THR A 58 0.40 -13.40 -38.50
N THR A 59 1.48 -13.73 -37.78
CA THR A 59 2.61 -14.50 -38.32
C THR A 59 2.68 -15.96 -37.84
N ASP A 60 1.70 -16.46 -37.08
CA ASP A 60 1.69 -17.83 -36.53
C ASP A 60 3.04 -18.23 -35.87
N ALA A 61 3.56 -17.34 -35.02
CA ALA A 61 4.81 -17.60 -34.31
C ALA A 61 4.65 -18.76 -33.32
N ILE A 62 5.58 -19.72 -33.35
CA ILE A 62 5.41 -21.04 -32.73
C ILE A 62 5.74 -21.04 -31.22
N ALA A 63 6.52 -20.09 -30.70
CA ALA A 63 6.73 -19.91 -29.26
C ALA A 63 7.29 -18.52 -28.89
N GLU A 64 6.69 -17.85 -27.91
CA GLU A 64 7.29 -16.68 -27.22
C GLU A 64 7.02 -16.73 -25.71
N CYS A 65 7.97 -16.22 -24.92
CA CYS A 65 7.90 -16.19 -23.45
C CYS A 65 7.66 -14.75 -22.97
N PHE A 66 6.61 -14.54 -22.16
CA PHE A 66 6.24 -13.23 -21.63
C PHE A 66 6.30 -13.22 -20.10
N THR A 67 6.70 -12.08 -19.54
CA THR A 67 6.58 -11.79 -18.11
C THR A 67 5.65 -10.60 -17.89
N VAL A 68 4.61 -10.79 -17.08
CA VAL A 68 3.69 -9.72 -16.69
C VAL A 68 4.17 -9.14 -15.37
N GLN A 69 4.54 -7.86 -15.38
CA GLN A 69 4.92 -7.14 -14.16
C GLN A 69 3.85 -6.09 -13.85
N TRP A 70 3.36 -6.10 -12.61
CA TRP A 70 2.49 -5.04 -12.11
C TRP A 70 3.33 -3.78 -11.84
N LEU A 71 3.23 -2.78 -12.72
CA LEU A 71 3.76 -1.46 -12.41
C LEU A 71 2.80 -0.79 -11.42
N LYS A 72 3.25 -0.53 -10.20
CA LYS A 72 2.53 0.40 -9.31
C LYS A 72 2.53 1.75 -10.03
N SER A 73 1.33 2.29 -10.30
CA SER A 73 1.18 3.60 -10.91
C SER A 73 2.00 4.62 -10.12
N THR A 74 2.98 5.23 -10.78
CA THR A 74 3.73 6.39 -10.29
C THR A 74 2.99 7.68 -10.64
N GLU A 75 1.67 7.64 -10.81
CA GLU A 75 0.88 8.86 -10.79
C GLU A 75 0.96 9.42 -9.37
N ALA A 76 1.53 10.62 -9.23
CA ALA A 76 1.34 11.41 -8.02
C ALA A 76 -0.17 11.39 -7.74
N ALA A 77 -0.58 10.76 -6.64
CA ALA A 77 -1.98 10.62 -6.30
C ALA A 77 -2.64 11.98 -6.49
N ASP A 78 -3.64 12.05 -7.38
CA ASP A 78 -4.34 13.30 -7.66
C ASP A 78 -4.90 13.83 -6.33
N ILE A 79 -4.22 14.83 -5.78
CA ILE A 79 -4.41 15.23 -4.38
C ILE A 79 -5.77 15.91 -4.19
N PHE A 80 -6.45 16.24 -5.30
CA PHE A 80 -7.78 16.83 -5.32
C PHE A 80 -8.90 15.79 -5.52
N LYS A 81 -8.57 14.49 -5.67
CA LYS A 81 -9.57 13.43 -5.90
C LYS A 81 -10.56 13.25 -4.75
N GLU A 82 -10.15 13.60 -3.53
CA GLU A 82 -10.99 13.54 -2.33
C GLU A 82 -11.93 14.76 -2.20
N LEU A 83 -11.74 15.80 -3.00
CA LEU A 83 -12.55 17.02 -2.93
C LEU A 83 -13.80 16.89 -3.83
N PRO A 84 -14.96 17.41 -3.39
CA PRO A 84 -16.16 17.43 -4.21
C PRO A 84 -15.94 18.19 -5.52
N THR A 85 -16.47 17.66 -6.63
CA THR A 85 -16.30 18.23 -7.99
C THR A 85 -16.97 19.61 -8.17
N ASN A 86 -17.80 20.03 -7.20
CA ASN A 86 -18.59 21.27 -7.23
C ASN A 86 -18.06 22.33 -6.24
N ILE A 87 -16.75 22.33 -5.98
CA ILE A 87 -16.12 23.30 -5.09
C ILE A 87 -15.37 24.35 -5.91
N GLU A 88 -15.44 25.61 -5.50
CA GLU A 88 -14.68 26.68 -6.14
C GLU A 88 -13.16 26.42 -6.00
N PRO A 89 -12.36 26.71 -7.04
CA PRO A 89 -10.94 26.38 -7.06
C PRO A 89 -10.14 27.04 -5.93
N GLU A 90 -10.53 28.25 -5.52
CA GLU A 90 -9.89 28.96 -4.39
C GLU A 90 -10.09 28.22 -3.07
N ILE A 91 -11.29 27.66 -2.85
CA ILE A 91 -11.62 26.89 -1.65
C ILE A 91 -10.90 25.53 -1.68
N ALA A 92 -10.84 24.86 -2.83
CA ALA A 92 -10.07 23.63 -3.00
C ALA A 92 -8.60 23.82 -2.62
N MET A 93 -7.99 24.91 -3.11
CA MET A 93 -6.62 25.27 -2.76
C MET A 93 -6.47 25.52 -1.27
N LEU A 94 -7.36 26.29 -0.65
CA LEU A 94 -7.31 26.59 0.78
C LEU A 94 -7.41 25.33 1.64
N LEU A 95 -8.36 24.44 1.35
CA LEU A 95 -8.54 23.17 2.05
C LEU A 95 -7.31 22.27 1.90
N HIS A 96 -6.72 22.23 0.70
CA HIS A 96 -5.49 21.50 0.47
C HIS A 96 -4.32 22.08 1.28
N THR A 97 -4.14 23.41 1.27
CA THR A 97 -3.08 24.11 2.02
C THR A 97 -3.17 23.84 3.51
N TYR A 98 -4.38 23.80 4.08
CA TYR A 98 -4.60 23.63 5.51
C TYR A 98 -5.13 22.23 5.88
N LYS A 99 -4.95 21.23 5.02
CA LYS A 99 -5.48 19.86 5.22
C LYS A 99 -5.07 19.23 6.54
N GLU A 100 -3.90 19.61 7.06
CA GLU A 100 -3.36 19.10 8.32
C GLU A 100 -4.15 19.59 9.54
N LEU A 101 -4.78 20.77 9.46
CA LEU A 101 -5.59 21.32 10.56
C LEU A 101 -6.88 20.54 10.79
N PHE A 102 -7.34 19.78 9.80
CA PHE A 102 -8.56 18.99 9.86
C PHE A 102 -8.33 17.53 10.25
N GLN A 103 -7.07 17.12 10.45
CA GLN A 103 -6.76 15.77 10.90
C GLN A 103 -7.16 15.60 12.37
N PRO A 104 -7.68 14.41 12.76
CA PRO A 104 -7.95 14.13 14.15
C PRO A 104 -6.63 14.24 14.96
N PRO A 105 -6.63 14.92 16.11
CA PRO A 105 -5.43 15.07 16.91
C PRO A 105 -4.96 13.69 17.41
N SER A 106 -3.69 13.38 17.17
CA SER A 106 -3.05 12.14 17.62
C SER A 106 -2.21 12.32 18.88
N ALA A 107 -1.97 13.57 19.29
CA ALA A 107 -1.17 13.93 20.45
C ALA A 107 -1.62 15.27 21.04
N LEU A 108 -1.13 15.58 22.24
CA LEU A 108 -1.31 16.89 22.85
C LEU A 108 -0.75 18.00 21.95
N PRO A 109 -1.39 19.18 21.92
CA PRO A 109 -0.87 20.31 21.16
C PRO A 109 0.53 20.70 21.67
N PRO A 110 1.38 21.26 20.79
CA PRO A 110 2.70 21.73 21.19
C PRO A 110 2.58 22.79 22.29
N SER A 111 3.60 22.85 23.16
CA SER A 111 3.65 23.85 24.23
C SER A 111 3.52 25.26 23.65
N ARG A 112 2.64 26.07 24.24
CA ARG A 112 2.38 27.47 23.83
C ARG A 112 2.83 28.43 24.92
N ALA A 113 2.90 29.72 24.60
CA ALA A 113 3.22 30.78 25.57
C ALA A 113 2.21 30.88 26.73
N HIS A 114 1.00 30.31 26.56
CA HIS A 114 -0.02 30.26 27.58
C HIS A 114 -0.59 28.84 27.68
N ASN A 115 -0.44 28.22 28.85
CA ASN A 115 -1.06 26.94 29.18
C ASN A 115 -2.17 27.17 30.20
N HIS A 116 -3.21 26.33 30.15
CA HIS A 116 -4.28 26.37 31.14
C HIS A 116 -3.74 25.96 32.51
N SER A 117 -4.04 26.75 33.54
CA SER A 117 -3.70 26.47 34.93
C SER A 117 -4.91 26.75 35.82
N ILE A 118 -5.10 25.90 36.82
CA ILE A 118 -6.17 26.05 37.83
C ILE A 118 -5.48 26.32 39.17
N PRO A 119 -5.28 27.58 39.57
CA PRO A 119 -4.69 27.91 40.86
C PRO A 119 -5.65 27.52 41.98
N LEU A 120 -5.13 26.85 43.00
CA LEU A 120 -5.89 26.52 44.20
C LEU A 120 -5.87 27.70 45.17
N MET A 121 -6.97 27.91 45.88
CA MET A 121 -6.99 28.83 47.01
C MET A 121 -6.08 28.33 48.13
N GLU A 122 -5.50 29.25 48.90
CA GLU A 122 -4.67 28.89 50.04
C GLU A 122 -5.48 28.08 51.08
N GLY A 123 -4.91 26.96 51.54
CA GLY A 123 -5.59 26.04 52.47
C GLY A 123 -6.64 25.11 51.83
N ALA A 124 -6.78 25.09 50.50
CA ALA A 124 -7.70 24.18 49.82
C ALA A 124 -7.28 22.71 49.99
N ASN A 125 -8.18 21.89 50.52
CA ASN A 125 -7.98 20.44 50.67
C ASN A 125 -8.41 19.69 49.39
N PRO A 126 -7.78 18.55 49.07
CA PRO A 126 -8.20 17.72 47.95
C PRO A 126 -9.63 17.20 48.09
N VAL A 127 -10.41 17.31 47.02
CA VAL A 127 -11.76 16.74 46.94
C VAL A 127 -11.69 15.36 46.30
N LYS A 128 -12.02 14.32 47.07
CA LYS A 128 -12.00 12.91 46.63
C LYS A 128 -13.39 12.30 46.74
N VAL A 129 -14.09 12.23 45.61
CA VAL A 129 -15.45 11.67 45.53
C VAL A 129 -15.42 10.30 44.85
N LYS A 130 -16.21 9.35 45.38
CA LYS A 130 -16.36 8.00 44.81
C LYS A 130 -17.15 8.08 43.49
N PRO A 131 -16.81 7.25 42.47
CA PRO A 131 -17.61 7.14 41.25
C PRO A 131 -19.05 6.71 41.53
N TYR A 132 -20.00 7.19 40.73
CA TYR A 132 -21.38 6.70 40.78
C TYR A 132 -21.47 5.24 40.27
N ARG A 133 -22.55 4.56 40.64
CA ARG A 133 -22.87 3.23 40.10
C ARG A 133 -23.57 3.40 38.75
N TYR A 134 -23.11 2.69 37.72
CA TYR A 134 -23.71 2.70 36.39
C TYR A 134 -24.27 1.31 36.01
N PRO A 135 -25.37 1.25 35.25
CA PRO A 135 -25.78 0.03 34.57
C PRO A 135 -24.70 -0.48 33.61
N HIS A 136 -24.70 -1.77 33.32
CA HIS A 136 -23.71 -2.41 32.43
C HIS A 136 -23.61 -1.73 31.05
N SER A 137 -24.75 -1.34 30.46
CA SER A 137 -24.79 -0.68 29.15
C SER A 137 -24.09 0.69 29.14
N GLN A 138 -24.15 1.45 30.23
CA GLN A 138 -23.46 2.74 30.34
C GLN A 138 -21.96 2.55 30.61
N LYS A 139 -21.61 1.54 31.41
CA LYS A 139 -20.22 1.23 31.73
C LYS A 139 -19.41 0.91 30.46
N GLU A 140 -19.96 0.08 29.57
CA GLU A 140 -19.31 -0.28 28.31
C GLU A 140 -19.04 0.96 27.44
N GLN A 141 -20.02 1.87 27.34
CA GLN A 141 -19.85 3.11 26.58
C GLN A 141 -18.79 4.03 27.20
N ILE A 142 -18.77 4.15 28.53
CA ILE A 142 -17.76 4.94 29.26
C ILE A 142 -16.37 4.36 29.01
N GLU A 143 -16.19 3.04 29.12
CA GLU A 143 -14.90 2.38 28.89
C GLU A 143 -14.41 2.61 27.46
N LYS A 144 -15.30 2.53 26.46
CA LYS A 144 -14.97 2.84 25.07
C LYS A 144 -14.48 4.29 24.91
N MET A 145 -15.24 5.27 25.43
CA MET A 145 -14.86 6.69 25.34
C MET A 145 -13.53 6.97 26.05
N VAL A 146 -13.30 6.34 27.21
CA VAL A 146 -12.03 6.46 27.96
C VAL A 146 -10.88 5.90 27.13
N GLN A 147 -11.05 4.74 26.50
CA GLN A 147 -10.03 4.14 25.66
C GLN A 147 -9.71 5.01 24.44
N ASP A 148 -10.73 5.55 23.77
CA ASP A 148 -10.55 6.45 22.63
C ASP A 148 -9.77 7.72 23.04
N MET A 149 -10.12 8.33 24.18
CA MET A 149 -9.42 9.51 24.71
C MET A 149 -7.98 9.21 25.14
N LEU A 150 -7.71 8.01 25.68
CA LEU A 150 -6.35 7.55 26.01
C LEU A 150 -5.52 7.38 24.73
N GLN A 151 -6.10 6.77 23.69
CA GLN A 151 -5.42 6.55 22.41
C GLN A 151 -5.11 7.87 21.70
N GLN A 152 -5.99 8.87 21.80
CA GLN A 152 -5.80 10.22 21.26
C GLN A 152 -4.84 11.07 22.12
N GLY A 153 -4.45 10.61 23.32
CA GLY A 153 -3.60 11.36 24.23
C GLY A 153 -4.28 12.55 24.91
N ILE A 154 -5.62 12.61 24.92
CA ILE A 154 -6.40 13.67 25.57
C ILE A 154 -6.36 13.51 27.10
N ILE A 155 -6.36 12.27 27.58
CA ILE A 155 -6.27 11.92 29.00
C ILE A 155 -5.12 10.93 29.24
N GLN A 156 -4.73 10.79 30.50
CA GLN A 156 -3.73 9.80 30.93
C GLN A 156 -4.10 9.25 32.32
N PRO A 157 -3.64 8.03 32.68
CA PRO A 157 -3.76 7.54 34.04
C PRO A 157 -3.09 8.50 35.04
N SER A 158 -3.71 8.70 36.20
CA SER A 158 -3.15 9.56 37.25
C SER A 158 -3.39 8.96 38.63
N THR A 159 -2.52 9.33 39.58
CA THR A 159 -2.63 9.02 41.01
C THR A 159 -3.02 10.27 41.81
N SER A 160 -3.85 11.14 41.21
CA SER A 160 -4.24 12.42 41.80
C SER A 160 -4.95 12.26 43.14
N PRO A 161 -4.68 13.13 44.13
CA PRO A 161 -5.47 13.18 45.36
C PRO A 161 -6.88 13.75 45.12
N PHE A 162 -7.13 14.40 43.97
CA PHE A 162 -8.43 14.90 43.54
C PHE A 162 -9.15 13.87 42.68
N SER A 163 -10.45 13.67 42.92
CA SER A 163 -11.30 12.85 42.05
C SER A 163 -12.74 13.37 42.01
N SER A 164 -13.30 13.43 40.81
CA SER A 164 -14.71 13.79 40.57
C SER A 164 -15.40 12.68 39.78
N PRO A 165 -16.67 12.37 40.08
CA PRO A 165 -17.41 11.35 39.34
C PRO A 165 -17.77 11.84 37.93
N ILE A 166 -17.95 10.90 37.02
CA ILE A 166 -18.36 11.17 35.63
C ILE A 166 -19.88 10.98 35.53
N VAL A 167 -20.52 11.64 34.56
CA VAL A 167 -21.93 11.40 34.24
C VAL A 167 -22.05 11.21 32.74
N LEU A 168 -22.66 10.12 32.31
CA LEU A 168 -22.94 9.86 30.91
C LEU A 168 -24.26 10.53 30.53
N VAL A 169 -24.23 11.40 29.52
CA VAL A 169 -25.40 12.18 29.08
C VAL A 169 -25.76 11.76 27.66
N LYS A 170 -27.02 11.38 27.44
CA LYS A 170 -27.50 11.01 26.11
C LYS A 170 -27.73 12.27 25.25
N LYS A 171 -27.16 12.30 24.06
CA LYS A 171 -27.36 13.37 23.07
C LYS A 171 -28.68 13.19 22.32
N LYS A 172 -29.13 14.26 21.67
CA LYS A 172 -30.41 14.30 20.92
C LYS A 172 -30.43 13.34 19.74
N ASP A 173 -29.28 13.06 19.13
CA ASP A 173 -29.10 12.14 18.01
C ASP A 173 -29.13 10.65 18.43
N GLY A 174 -29.37 10.37 19.71
CA GLY A 174 -29.42 9.02 20.25
C GLY A 174 -28.06 8.46 20.65
N THR A 175 -26.97 9.17 20.36
CA THR A 175 -25.62 8.83 20.82
C THR A 175 -25.40 9.26 22.27
N TRP A 176 -24.27 8.86 22.84
CA TRP A 176 -23.78 9.33 24.14
C TRP A 176 -22.69 10.37 23.92
#